data_AF-Q85KG9-F1
#
_entry.id   AF-Q85KG9-F1
#
_cell.length_a   1.000
_cell.length_b   1.000
_cell.length_c   1.000
_cell.angle_alpha   90.00
_cell.angle_beta   90.00
_cell.angle_gamma   90.00
#
_symmetry.space_group_name_H-M   'P 1'
#
loop_
_entity.id
_entity.type
_entity.pdbx_description
1 polymer ?
#
loop_
_entity_poly.entity_id
_entity_poly.type
_entity_poly.pdbx_seq_one_letter_code
_entity_poly.pdbx_strand_id
1 'polypeptide(L)'
;LIIETIFINNSNSMLLTMLMLSTLFTFTYTFRLMSICNSMSPQTYQPLFIFHHSKPMEYSSILSSILSISFGSMLQWMFFNYEDIIIIPQNLKLSILYLIPLSMFMKITIYKKSKYLKSPFLFKMWFLDLIIKKMYKNPMKLSFNFNMNMEKGWMEMYSLTLNKFLMKKMFLLNNNLITPMHTSITIISSLIIMYMIL
;
A
#
# COMPACT_ATOMS: atom_id res chain seq x y z
N LEU A 1 -7.14 22.22 -15.58
CA LEU A 1 -7.75 21.03 -16.23
C LEU A 1 -8.28 20.03 -15.20
N ILE A 2 -7.47 19.24 -14.48
CA ILE A 2 -8.00 18.19 -13.57
C ILE A 2 -9.00 18.73 -12.52
N ILE A 3 -8.66 19.81 -11.83
CA ILE A 3 -9.57 20.40 -10.83
C ILE A 3 -10.80 21.03 -11.52
N GLU A 4 -10.62 21.57 -12.72
CA GLU A 4 -11.70 22.18 -13.52
C GLU A 4 -12.71 21.14 -14.00
N THR A 5 -12.26 19.96 -14.45
CA THR A 5 -13.18 18.87 -14.82
C THR A 5 -13.98 18.37 -13.61
N ILE A 6 -13.38 18.37 -12.42
CA ILE A 6 -14.06 17.98 -11.18
C ILE A 6 -15.10 19.02 -10.75
N PHE A 7 -14.86 20.31 -11.02
CA PHE A 7 -15.86 21.37 -10.80
C PHE A 7 -17.10 21.19 -11.69
N ILE A 8 -16.92 20.75 -12.94
CA ILE A 8 -18.05 20.47 -13.85
C ILE A 8 -18.79 19.21 -13.43
N ASN A 9 -18.04 18.16 -13.09
CA ASN A 9 -18.61 16.85 -12.79
C ASN A 9 -19.21 16.85 -11.39
N ASN A 10 -20.39 17.48 -11.22
CA ASN A 10 -21.26 17.60 -10.04
C ASN A 10 -20.83 16.73 -8.84
N SER A 11 -19.67 17.07 -8.27
CA SER A 11 -18.99 16.21 -7.32
C SER A 11 -19.46 16.59 -5.94
N ASN A 12 -19.43 15.63 -5.02
CA ASN A 12 -19.75 15.92 -3.63
C ASN A 12 -18.89 17.09 -3.15
N SER A 13 -19.51 18.12 -2.56
CA SER A 13 -18.81 19.31 -2.05
C SER A 13 -17.69 18.95 -1.07
N MET A 14 -17.85 17.84 -0.34
CA MET A 14 -16.83 17.27 0.53
C MET A 14 -15.58 16.80 -0.24
N LEU A 15 -15.76 16.18 -1.41
CA LEU A 15 -14.67 15.72 -2.25
C LEU A 15 -13.91 16.93 -2.82
N LEU A 16 -14.64 17.94 -3.27
CA LEU A 16 -14.08 19.18 -3.79
C LEU A 16 -13.27 19.92 -2.71
N THR A 17 -13.78 20.04 -1.48
CA THR A 17 -13.04 20.68 -0.39
C THR A 17 -11.78 19.89 -0.01
N MET A 18 -11.86 18.56 0.02
CA MET A 18 -10.71 17.69 0.26
C MET A 18 -9.65 17.83 -0.84
N LEU A 19 -10.05 17.93 -2.11
CA LEU A 19 -9.12 18.18 -3.21
C LEU A 19 -8.45 19.55 -3.09
N MET A 20 -9.21 20.62 -2.84
CA MET A 20 -8.64 21.95 -2.67
C MET A 20 -7.66 21.99 -1.47
N LEU A 21 -8.00 21.33 -0.35
CA LEU A 21 -7.09 21.16 0.78
C LEU A 21 -5.84 20.36 0.42
N SER A 22 -5.99 19.27 -0.35
CA SER A 22 -4.85 18.46 -0.78
C SER A 22 -3.87 19.30 -1.62
N THR A 23 -4.39 20.10 -2.56
CA THR A 23 -3.57 21.00 -3.41
C THR A 23 -2.96 22.14 -2.61
N LEU A 24 -3.66 22.65 -1.59
CA LEU A 24 -3.08 23.62 -0.67
C LEU A 24 -1.89 23.00 0.08
N PHE A 25 -2.05 21.79 0.60
CA PHE A 25 -0.99 21.11 1.34
C PHE A 25 0.22 20.78 0.46
N THR A 26 0.03 20.39 -0.81
CA THR A 26 1.16 20.18 -1.72
C THR A 26 1.98 21.45 -1.91
N PHE A 27 1.34 22.61 -2.13
CA PHE A 27 2.05 23.89 -2.20
C PHE A 27 2.73 24.27 -0.88
N THR A 28 2.08 24.08 0.27
CA THR A 28 2.73 24.36 1.56
C THR A 28 3.98 23.49 1.77
N TYR A 29 3.93 22.23 1.32
CA TYR A 29 5.02 21.28 1.44
C TYR A 29 6.20 21.66 0.54
N THR A 30 5.96 22.02 -0.72
CA THR A 30 7.03 22.48 -1.63
C THR A 30 7.69 23.74 -1.10
N PHE A 31 6.92 24.72 -0.61
CA PHE A 31 7.48 25.93 0.00
C PHE A 31 8.25 25.64 1.28
N ARG A 32 7.84 24.65 2.07
CA ARG A 32 8.57 24.19 3.25
C ARG A 32 9.92 23.59 2.86
N LEU A 33 9.93 22.66 1.90
CA LEU A 33 11.18 22.06 1.41
C LEU A 33 12.13 23.12 0.88
N MET A 34 11.63 24.02 0.01
CA MET A 34 12.44 25.10 -0.54
C MET A 34 13.07 25.98 0.54
N SER A 35 12.32 26.34 1.60
CA SER A 35 12.93 27.07 2.72
C SER A 35 13.95 26.25 3.48
N ILE A 36 13.70 24.97 3.74
CA ILE A 36 14.65 24.16 4.50
C ILE A 36 15.97 24.03 3.72
N CYS A 37 15.90 23.83 2.40
CA CYS A 37 17.09 23.72 1.56
C CYS A 37 17.82 25.06 1.37
N ASN A 38 17.09 26.16 1.17
CA ASN A 38 17.72 27.44 0.77
C ASN A 38 18.03 28.38 1.95
N SER A 39 17.29 28.29 3.05
CA SER A 39 17.35 29.31 4.13
C SER A 39 17.90 28.79 5.46
N MET A 40 18.03 27.47 5.63
CA MET A 40 18.66 26.94 6.83
C MET A 40 20.17 26.99 6.64
N SER A 41 20.84 27.69 7.56
CA SER A 41 22.29 27.52 7.70
C SER A 41 22.61 26.04 7.96
N PRO A 42 23.77 25.54 7.51
CA PRO A 42 24.16 24.17 7.79
C PRO A 42 24.16 23.94 9.30
N GLN A 43 23.21 23.13 9.77
CA GLN A 43 23.00 22.88 11.21
C GLN A 43 24.03 21.90 11.80
N THR A 44 24.96 21.41 10.98
CA THR A 44 25.95 20.42 11.37
C THR A 44 27.35 20.87 10.98
N TYR A 45 28.28 20.77 11.92
CA TYR A 45 29.72 20.73 11.66
C TYR A 45 30.05 19.46 10.86
N GLN A 46 29.74 19.47 9.56
CA GLN A 46 30.26 18.48 8.63
C GLN A 46 31.48 19.10 7.94
N PRO A 47 32.56 18.34 7.73
CA PRO A 47 33.61 18.78 6.82
C PRO A 47 32.93 19.15 5.50
N LEU A 48 33.24 20.34 4.99
CA LEU A 48 32.77 20.87 3.71
C LEU A 48 33.34 20.00 2.58
N PHE A 49 32.85 18.77 2.44
CA PHE A 49 32.96 18.03 1.20
C PHE A 49 31.95 18.65 0.23
N ILE A 50 32.33 19.80 -0.31
CA ILE A 50 31.66 20.37 -1.48
C ILE A 50 31.98 19.38 -2.61
N PHE A 51 31.11 18.38 -2.78
CA PHE A 51 31.14 17.56 -3.97
C PHE A 51 30.79 18.49 -5.12
N HIS A 52 31.81 18.97 -5.84
CA HIS A 52 31.60 19.58 -7.14
C HIS A 52 30.79 18.58 -7.96
N HIS A 53 29.59 18.98 -8.37
CA HIS A 53 28.74 18.11 -9.18
C HIS A 53 29.56 17.67 -10.39
N SER A 54 29.62 16.37 -10.61
CA SER A 54 30.24 15.87 -11.83
C SER A 54 29.46 16.43 -13.02
N LYS A 55 30.16 16.80 -14.11
CA LYS A 55 29.52 17.22 -15.37
C LYS A 55 28.30 16.36 -15.77
N PRO A 56 28.31 15.01 -15.69
CA PRO A 56 27.11 14.23 -16.01
C PRO A 56 25.92 14.51 -15.08
N MET A 57 26.14 14.77 -13.79
CA MET A 57 25.07 15.14 -12.87
C MET A 57 24.48 16.51 -13.24
N GLU A 58 25.32 17.50 -13.54
CA GLU A 58 24.86 18.83 -13.97
C GLU A 58 24.04 18.75 -15.26
N TYR A 59 24.56 18.08 -16.29
CA TYR A 59 23.83 17.89 -17.54
C TYR A 59 22.50 17.16 -17.34
N SER A 60 22.47 16.14 -16.48
CA SER A 60 21.22 15.42 -16.18
C SER A 60 20.18 16.33 -15.50
N SER A 61 20.60 17.17 -14.55
CA SER A 61 19.71 18.12 -13.87
C SER A 61 19.19 19.19 -14.82
N ILE A 62 20.05 19.77 -15.66
CA ILE A 62 19.66 20.78 -16.65
C ILE A 62 18.66 20.20 -17.64
N LEU A 63 18.97 19.04 -18.24
CA LEU A 63 18.07 18.36 -19.18
C LEU A 63 16.72 18.06 -18.53
N SER A 64 16.72 17.52 -17.30
CA SER A 64 15.48 17.20 -16.58
C SER A 64 14.63 18.45 -16.32
N SER A 65 15.24 19.59 -15.99
CA SER A 65 14.53 20.84 -15.74
C SER A 65 13.87 21.39 -17.00
N ILE A 66 14.59 21.40 -18.13
CA ILE A 66 14.08 21.87 -19.41
C ILE A 66 12.93 20.97 -19.87
N LEU A 67 13.12 19.65 -19.84
CA LEU A 67 12.09 18.69 -20.21
C LEU A 67 10.86 18.80 -19.31
N SER A 68 11.02 19.03 -18.00
CA SER A 68 9.87 19.15 -17.11
C SER A 68 8.93 20.33 -17.45
N ILE A 69 9.47 21.41 -18.02
CA ILE A 69 8.72 22.60 -18.42
C ILE A 69 8.14 22.43 -19.83
N SER A 70 8.98 22.05 -20.80
CA SER A 70 8.60 22.01 -22.21
C SER A 70 7.77 20.79 -22.57
N PHE A 71 8.05 19.64 -21.96
CA PHE A 71 7.35 18.40 -22.31
C PHE A 71 5.88 18.45 -21.88
N GLY A 72 5.58 19.10 -20.76
CA GLY A 72 4.19 19.28 -20.31
C GLY A 72 3.33 20.07 -21.30
N SER A 73 3.86 21.17 -21.85
CA SER A 73 3.15 21.97 -22.85
C SER A 73 3.06 21.26 -24.21
N MET A 74 4.14 20.58 -24.63
CA MET A 74 4.14 19.78 -25.85
C MET A 74 3.09 18.66 -25.79
N LEU A 75 3.05 17.91 -24.69
CA LEU A 75 2.02 16.89 -24.47
C LEU A 75 0.62 17.49 -24.48
N GLN A 76 0.44 18.67 -23.86
CA GLN A 76 -0.86 19.32 -23.85
C GLN A 76 -1.35 19.61 -25.28
N TRP A 77 -0.49 20.14 -26.15
CA TRP A 77 -0.83 20.44 -27.54
C TRP A 77 -0.99 19.20 -28.42
N MET A 78 -0.26 18.12 -28.15
CA MET A 78 -0.31 16.91 -28.96
C MET A 78 -1.51 16.00 -28.62
N PHE A 79 -1.90 15.91 -27.35
CA PHE A 79 -2.88 14.92 -26.90
C PHE A 79 -4.27 15.47 -26.61
N PHE A 80 -4.39 16.73 -26.19
CA PHE A 80 -5.70 17.29 -25.86
C PHE A 80 -6.26 18.00 -27.09
N ASN A 81 -7.21 17.35 -27.74
CA ASN A 81 -8.07 18.02 -28.72
C ASN A 81 -8.92 19.07 -27.99
N TYR A 82 -9.11 20.24 -28.64
CA TYR A 82 -9.85 21.39 -28.12
C TYR A 82 -11.32 21.14 -27.75
N GLU A 83 -11.81 19.90 -27.82
CA GLU A 83 -13.21 19.53 -27.56
C GLU A 83 -13.59 19.67 -26.07
N ASP A 84 -12.61 19.68 -25.16
CA ASP A 84 -12.83 19.91 -23.73
C ASP A 84 -12.79 21.41 -23.36
N ILE A 85 -13.56 22.27 -24.04
CA ILE A 85 -13.72 23.66 -23.58
C ILE A 85 -14.53 23.64 -22.29
N ILE A 86 -13.82 23.67 -21.17
CA ILE A 86 -14.38 23.74 -19.83
C ILE A 86 -14.90 25.17 -19.57
N ILE A 87 -16.22 25.34 -19.63
CA ILE A 87 -16.91 26.60 -19.32
C ILE A 87 -17.30 26.60 -17.84
N ILE A 88 -16.59 27.39 -17.04
CA ILE A 88 -16.79 27.53 -15.58
C ILE A 88 -16.83 29.03 -15.24
N PRO A 89 -17.62 29.45 -14.24
CA PRO A 89 -17.60 30.83 -13.77
C PRO A 89 -16.19 31.27 -13.33
N GLN A 90 -15.84 32.52 -13.63
CA GLN A 90 -14.51 33.08 -13.40
C GLN A 90 -14.01 32.88 -11.96
N ASN A 91 -14.89 32.95 -10.97
CA ASN A 91 -14.55 32.76 -9.56
C ASN A 91 -13.95 31.36 -9.28
N LEU A 92 -14.54 30.32 -9.86
CA LEU A 92 -14.05 28.95 -9.71
C LEU A 92 -12.77 28.73 -10.52
N LYS A 93 -12.64 29.37 -11.69
CA LYS A 93 -11.42 29.31 -12.50
C LYS A 93 -10.22 29.94 -11.78
N LEU A 94 -10.42 31.07 -11.12
CA LEU A 94 -9.37 31.76 -10.36
C LEU A 94 -9.10 31.11 -8.99
N SER A 95 -10.01 30.28 -8.46
CA SER A 95 -9.87 29.65 -7.14
C SER A 95 -8.56 28.89 -6.96
N ILE A 96 -8.08 28.20 -8.01
CA ILE A 96 -6.85 27.43 -7.99
C ILE A 96 -5.63 28.35 -7.84
N LEU A 97 -5.63 29.50 -8.51
CA LEU A 97 -4.55 30.49 -8.42
C LEU A 97 -4.48 31.10 -7.01
N TYR A 98 -5.63 31.32 -6.36
CA TYR A 98 -5.67 31.85 -4.99
C TYR A 98 -5.08 30.88 -3.94
N LEU A 99 -4.97 29.58 -4.23
CA LEU A 99 -4.35 28.62 -3.31
C LEU A 99 -2.84 28.87 -3.12
N ILE A 100 -2.16 29.39 -4.14
CA ILE A 100 -0.71 29.64 -4.09
C ILE A 100 -0.37 30.69 -3.01
N PRO A 101 -0.90 31.93 -3.02
CA PRO A 101 -0.62 32.90 -1.97
C PRO A 101 -1.15 32.44 -0.60
N LEU A 102 -2.28 31.74 -0.56
CA LEU A 102 -2.81 31.16 0.68
C LEU A 102 -1.81 30.17 1.31
N SER A 103 -1.17 29.32 0.50
CA SER A 103 -0.18 28.35 0.98
C SER A 103 1.09 29.01 1.51
N MET A 104 1.56 30.09 0.88
CA MET A 104 2.69 30.88 1.40
C MET A 104 2.34 31.51 2.76
N PHE A 105 1.13 32.06 2.89
CA PHE A 105 0.66 32.62 4.15
C PHE A 105 0.54 31.56 5.26
N MET A 106 -0.02 30.38 4.94
CA MET A 106 -0.07 29.22 5.83
C MET A 106 1.34 28.84 6.31
N LYS A 107 2.33 28.78 5.43
CA LYS A 107 3.71 28.48 5.82
C LYS A 107 4.24 29.49 6.83
N ILE A 108 4.11 30.80 6.57
CA ILE A 108 4.65 31.85 7.45
C ILE A 108 4.02 31.76 8.84
N THR A 109 2.71 31.55 8.91
CA THR A 109 1.96 31.48 10.17
C THR A 109 2.27 30.20 10.95
N ILE A 110 2.30 29.05 10.28
CA ILE A 110 2.61 27.74 10.89
C ILE A 110 4.04 27.68 11.39
N TYR A 111 5.01 28.19 10.61
CA TYR A 111 6.42 28.16 11.00
C TYR A 111 6.68 28.96 12.28
N LYS A 112 6.06 30.14 12.41
CA LYS A 112 6.11 30.96 13.64
C LYS A 112 5.48 30.27 14.85
N LYS A 113 4.44 29.45 14.65
CA LYS A 113 3.69 28.74 15.71
C LYS A 113 4.15 27.29 15.95
N SER A 114 5.22 26.85 15.27
CA SER A 114 5.62 25.44 15.12
C SER A 114 5.90 24.64 16.40
N LYS A 115 6.04 25.31 17.56
CA LYS A 115 6.15 24.62 18.86
C LYS A 115 4.89 23.81 19.21
N TYR A 116 3.71 24.18 18.69
CA TYR A 116 2.43 23.57 19.08
C TYR A 116 1.87 22.55 18.07
N LEU A 117 2.47 22.40 16.89
CA LEU A 117 1.95 21.56 15.80
C LEU A 117 2.66 20.21 15.66
N LYS A 118 3.48 19.82 16.64
CA LYS A 118 4.10 18.48 16.67
C LYS A 118 3.08 17.42 17.14
N SER A 119 1.98 17.26 16.42
CA SER A 119 1.08 16.15 16.69
C SER A 119 1.75 14.86 16.17
N PRO A 120 1.93 13.82 17.00
CA PRO A 120 2.49 12.55 16.56
C PRO A 120 1.66 11.89 15.46
N PHE A 121 0.38 12.28 15.33
CA PHE A 121 -0.54 11.86 14.29
C PHE A 121 -0.04 12.19 12.87
N LEU A 122 0.45 13.42 12.65
CA LEU A 122 0.93 13.86 11.34
C LEU A 122 2.27 13.22 10.98
N PHE A 123 3.14 12.98 11.95
CA PHE A 123 4.45 12.38 11.72
C PHE A 123 4.39 10.86 11.51
N LYS A 124 3.42 10.17 12.09
CA LYS A 124 3.29 8.70 12.00
C LYS A 124 2.33 8.23 10.91
N MET A 125 2.17 9.01 9.82
CA MET A 125 1.26 8.70 8.70
C MET A 125 -0.12 8.22 9.20
N TRP A 126 -0.73 8.99 10.11
CA TRP A 126 -2.02 8.66 10.72
C TRP A 126 -2.06 7.30 11.44
N PHE A 127 -0.94 6.91 12.04
CA PHE A 127 -0.76 5.64 12.73
C PHE A 127 -0.98 4.41 11.84
N LEU A 128 -0.90 4.56 10.52
CA LEU A 128 -1.07 3.45 9.57
C LEU A 128 -0.12 2.29 9.92
N ASP A 129 1.13 2.60 10.25
CA ASP A 129 2.11 1.61 10.70
C ASP A 129 1.67 0.84 11.95
N LEU A 130 1.00 1.50 12.90
CA LEU A 130 0.51 0.84 14.12
C LEU A 130 -0.68 -0.07 13.81
N ILE A 131 -1.57 0.36 12.92
CA ILE A 131 -2.73 -0.42 12.48
C ILE A 131 -2.23 -1.66 11.72
N ILE A 132 -1.37 -1.48 10.73
CA ILE A 132 -0.73 -2.54 9.95
C ILE A 132 -0.04 -3.56 10.87
N LYS A 133 0.84 -3.10 11.77
CA LYS A 133 1.57 -4.00 12.68
C LYS A 133 0.64 -4.83 13.56
N LYS A 134 -0.51 -4.27 13.99
CA LYS A 134 -1.52 -5.02 14.75
C LYS A 134 -2.32 -5.98 13.87
N MET A 135 -2.70 -5.54 12.67
CA MET A 135 -3.46 -6.36 11.72
C MET A 135 -2.70 -7.59 11.26
N TYR A 136 -1.37 -7.52 11.08
CA TYR A 136 -0.58 -8.68 10.65
C TYR A 136 -0.15 -9.61 11.80
N LYS A 137 0.07 -9.09 13.02
CA LYS A 137 0.58 -9.89 14.15
C LYS A 137 -0.44 -10.89 14.70
N ASN A 138 -1.72 -10.52 14.72
CA ASN A 138 -2.78 -11.36 15.27
C ASN A 138 -3.15 -12.59 14.40
N PRO A 139 -3.34 -12.46 13.07
CA PRO A 139 -3.63 -13.63 12.22
C PRO A 139 -2.47 -14.61 12.17
N MET A 140 -1.20 -14.17 12.27
CA MET A 140 -0.05 -15.07 12.38
C MET A 140 -0.07 -15.92 13.66
N LYS A 141 -0.55 -15.38 14.78
CA LYS A 141 -0.73 -16.16 16.01
C LYS A 141 -1.88 -17.16 15.88
N LEU A 142 -2.96 -16.76 15.21
CA LEU A 142 -4.08 -17.64 14.94
C LEU A 142 -3.67 -18.80 14.02
N SER A 143 -2.90 -18.54 12.97
CA SER A 143 -2.40 -19.61 12.08
C SER A 143 -1.47 -20.57 12.81
N PHE A 144 -0.57 -20.06 13.66
CA PHE A 144 0.28 -20.91 14.48
C PHE A 144 -0.51 -21.80 15.44
N ASN A 145 -1.48 -21.22 16.16
CA ASN A 145 -2.32 -21.97 17.09
C ASN A 145 -3.24 -22.95 16.36
N PHE A 146 -3.75 -22.59 15.19
CA PHE A 146 -4.55 -23.48 14.35
C PHE A 146 -3.74 -24.68 13.88
N ASN A 147 -2.53 -24.45 13.36
CA ASN A 147 -1.64 -25.54 12.95
C ASN A 147 -1.26 -26.43 14.13
N MET A 148 -0.90 -25.85 15.28
CA MET A 148 -0.63 -26.65 16.49
C MET A 148 -1.83 -27.50 16.92
N ASN A 149 -3.02 -26.91 16.97
CA ASN A 149 -4.21 -27.61 17.43
C ASN A 149 -4.67 -28.68 16.43
N MET A 150 -4.60 -28.41 15.13
CA MET A 150 -4.98 -29.37 14.10
C MET A 150 -3.96 -30.50 13.97
N GLU A 151 -2.69 -30.16 13.74
CA GLU A 151 -1.66 -31.16 13.45
C GLU A 151 -1.29 -31.97 14.70
N LYS A 152 -1.07 -31.32 15.84
CA LYS A 152 -0.58 -31.98 17.07
C LYS A 152 -1.68 -32.34 18.07
N GLY A 153 -2.87 -31.77 17.93
CA GLY A 153 -3.97 -31.98 18.88
C GLY A 153 -5.01 -32.95 18.36
N TRP A 154 -5.91 -32.44 17.52
CA TRP A 154 -7.09 -33.16 17.09
C TRP A 154 -6.75 -34.32 16.15
N MET A 155 -5.86 -34.11 15.18
CA MET A 155 -5.55 -35.15 14.18
C MET A 155 -4.78 -36.33 14.80
N GLU A 156 -3.89 -36.08 15.75
CA GLU A 156 -3.23 -37.13 16.55
C GLU A 156 -4.23 -37.87 17.44
N MET A 157 -5.13 -37.18 18.14
CA MET A 157 -6.16 -37.84 18.95
C MET A 157 -7.10 -38.70 18.10
N TYR A 158 -7.57 -38.19 16.97
CA TYR A 158 -8.45 -38.94 16.08
C TYR A 158 -7.74 -40.12 15.43
N SER A 159 -6.49 -39.96 14.99
CA SER A 159 -5.71 -41.07 14.42
C SER A 159 -5.42 -42.17 15.46
N LEU A 160 -5.07 -41.81 16.70
CA LEU A 160 -4.85 -42.79 17.78
C LEU A 160 -6.14 -43.52 18.17
N THR A 161 -7.28 -42.82 18.23
CA THR A 161 -8.57 -43.44 18.54
C THR A 161 -9.07 -44.32 17.40
N LEU A 162 -8.93 -43.88 16.13
CA LEU A 162 -9.20 -44.70 14.95
C LEU A 162 -8.30 -45.93 14.90
N ASN A 163 -7.00 -45.79 15.17
CA ASN A 163 -6.07 -46.92 15.18
C ASN A 163 -6.38 -47.91 16.30
N LYS A 164 -6.77 -47.44 17.49
CA LYS A 164 -7.27 -48.31 18.57
C LYS A 164 -8.56 -49.02 18.18
N PHE A 165 -9.49 -48.32 17.55
CA PHE A 165 -10.74 -48.91 17.06
C PHE A 165 -10.48 -49.96 15.97
N LEU A 166 -9.61 -49.66 15.01
CA LEU A 166 -9.20 -50.56 13.94
C LEU A 166 -8.45 -51.77 14.49
N MET A 167 -7.52 -51.61 15.44
CA MET A 167 -6.87 -52.73 16.10
C MET A 167 -7.87 -53.61 16.86
N LYS A 168 -8.82 -53.01 17.59
CA LYS A 168 -9.86 -53.77 18.30
C LYS A 168 -10.77 -54.53 17.33
N LYS A 169 -11.14 -53.89 16.22
CA LYS A 169 -11.94 -54.51 15.14
C LYS A 169 -11.16 -55.61 14.41
N MET A 170 -9.86 -55.42 14.15
CA MET A 170 -8.98 -56.43 13.56
C MET A 170 -8.77 -57.61 14.51
N PHE A 171 -8.63 -57.39 15.82
CA PHE A 171 -8.53 -58.45 16.82
C PHE A 171 -9.84 -59.26 16.91
N LEU A 172 -10.99 -58.59 16.82
CA LEU A 172 -12.31 -59.24 16.74
C LEU A 172 -12.53 -60.01 15.42
N LEU A 173 -12.05 -59.48 14.30
CA LEU A 173 -12.10 -60.14 12.98
C LEU A 173 -11.13 -61.33 12.90
N ASN A 174 -9.96 -61.26 13.54
CA ASN A 174 -9.00 -62.36 13.53
C ASN A 174 -9.49 -63.60 14.31
N ASN A 175 -10.40 -63.41 15.26
CA ASN A 175 -11.05 -64.52 15.97
C ASN A 175 -12.16 -65.19 15.15
N ASN A 176 -12.66 -64.55 14.09
CA ASN A 176 -13.68 -65.09 13.20
C ASN A 176 -13.18 -65.11 11.75
N LEU A 177 -12.55 -66.23 11.39
CA LEU A 177 -12.37 -66.70 10.00
C LEU A 177 -11.42 -65.84 9.14
N ILE A 178 -10.14 -66.18 9.23
CA ILE A 178 -9.22 -66.11 8.10
C ILE A 178 -9.83 -66.92 6.95
N THR A 179 -10.41 -66.23 5.97
CA THR A 179 -10.65 -66.81 4.65
C THR A 179 -9.75 -66.08 3.64
N PRO A 180 -8.87 -66.79 2.91
CA PRO A 180 -7.91 -66.21 1.96
C PRO A 180 -8.56 -65.56 0.72
N MET A 181 -9.90 -65.52 0.67
CA MET A 181 -10.67 -64.96 -0.42
C MET A 181 -10.73 -63.42 -0.37
N HIS A 182 -10.64 -62.81 0.82
CA HIS A 182 -10.68 -61.35 0.93
C HIS A 182 -9.35 -60.69 0.54
N THR A 183 -8.22 -61.36 0.76
CA THR A 183 -6.90 -60.85 0.36
C THR A 183 -6.73 -60.82 -1.16
N SER A 184 -7.30 -61.77 -1.90
CA SER A 184 -7.26 -61.75 -3.37
C SER A 184 -8.14 -60.65 -3.95
N ILE A 185 -9.32 -60.39 -3.38
CA ILE A 185 -10.22 -59.31 -3.81
C ILE A 185 -9.58 -57.93 -3.55
N THR A 186 -8.89 -57.75 -2.43
CA THR A 186 -8.18 -56.48 -2.16
C THR A 186 -7.04 -56.24 -3.14
N ILE A 187 -6.28 -57.27 -3.52
CA ILE A 187 -5.19 -57.16 -4.50
C ILE A 187 -5.74 -56.81 -5.88
N ILE A 188 -6.81 -57.49 -6.32
CA ILE A 188 -7.45 -57.22 -7.62
C ILE A 188 -8.03 -55.80 -7.65
N SER A 189 -8.70 -55.36 -6.58
CA SER A 189 -9.24 -54.00 -6.50
C SER A 189 -8.15 -52.93 -6.53
N SER A 190 -6.99 -53.18 -5.89
CA SER A 190 -5.86 -52.26 -5.90
C SER A 190 -5.19 -52.14 -7.27
N LEU A 191 -5.16 -53.22 -8.06
CA LEU A 191 -4.64 -53.22 -9.42
C LEU A 191 -5.56 -52.45 -10.39
N ILE A 192 -6.88 -52.58 -10.24
CA ILE A 192 -7.86 -51.82 -11.04
C ILE A 192 -7.77 -50.32 -10.78
N ILE A 193 -7.59 -49.93 -9.51
CA ILE A 193 -7.44 -48.51 -9.13
C ILE A 193 -6.12 -47.95 -9.67
N MET A 194 -5.02 -48.71 -9.63
CA MET A 194 -3.76 -48.29 -10.23
C MET A 194 -3.85 -48.11 -11.75
N TYR A 195 -4.61 -48.96 -12.45
CA TYR A 195 -4.81 -48.85 -13.89
C TYR A 195 -5.71 -47.67 -14.30
N MET A 196 -6.62 -47.22 -13.43
CA MET A 196 -7.46 -46.04 -13.68
C MET A 196 -6.74 -44.70 -13.44
N ILE A 197 -5.59 -44.71 -12.77
CA ILE A 197 -4.81 -43.51 -12.40
C ILE A 197 -3.66 -43.24 -13.40
N LEU A 198 -3.26 -44.25 -14.19
CA LEU A 198 -2.33 -44.14 -15.31
C LEU A 198 -3.07 -43.82 -16.61
#